data_AF-A0A830HZS6-F1
#
_entry.id   AF-A0A830HZS6-F1
#
_cell.length_a   1.000
_cell.length_b   1.000
_cell.length_c   1.000
_cell.angle_alpha   90.00
_cell.angle_beta   90.00
_cell.angle_gamma   90.00
#
_symmetry.space_group_name_H-M   'P 1'
#
loop_
_entity.id
_entity.type
_entity.pdbx_description
1 polymer ?
#
loop_
_entity_poly.entity_id
_entity_poly.type
_entity_poly.pdbx_seq_one_letter_code
_entity_poly.pdbx_strand_id
1 'polypeptide(L)'
;MVGIIVALFFVSSAQRKAQKPPPAIITDVEEDQATESLIDAMEHSIATDKATIERIIDEHDCTSAYLDVGTNIAVQIRKLYEPHLYTKPEYWGNRINNITQLRNATMLPRFESTYGPTPRCRVCAFGFEPNPNHHERLGRVQAHLRALGYGVKVFHAAAAETDGVVHFRVTNKKHMKMENEDWGAKRLDKIEDIEYSHHDYKTIAARSVDVSRIFSTIDDALTKKAKALGMENHGPITMKLDIESGEFGVLPHLLRTGVLCRVVDEAYIEWHEWFFTNDPIAHYSTVSIKAMIKGMVTTENKQQSYRAPGDANAIVVAPAPPSFPEAPAADDAMQTFQEYVANNCKTKMLDDDDETYLHDGQPMDTPTHPMC
;
A
#
# COMPACT_ATOMS: atom_id res chain seq x y z
N MET A 1 60.32 -46.92 37.93
CA MET A 1 60.84 -47.17 36.57
C MET A 1 59.67 -47.70 35.76
N VAL A 2 59.00 -46.85 34.95
CA VAL A 2 59.32 -46.56 33.54
C VAL A 2 59.08 -47.81 32.68
N GLY A 3 58.25 -47.85 31.64
CA GLY A 3 57.49 -46.81 30.95
C GLY A 3 56.52 -47.46 29.96
N ILE A 4 55.40 -46.80 29.72
CA ILE A 4 54.39 -47.16 28.72
C ILE A 4 54.95 -46.84 27.33
N ILE A 5 55.01 -47.84 26.45
CA ILE A 5 55.36 -47.63 25.04
C ILE A 5 54.15 -47.09 24.30
N VAL A 6 54.31 -45.87 23.80
CA VAL A 6 53.40 -45.18 22.87
C VAL A 6 53.57 -45.81 21.48
N ALA A 7 52.50 -46.39 20.94
CA ALA A 7 52.40 -46.69 19.51
C ALA A 7 51.51 -45.63 18.85
N LEU A 8 52.17 -44.63 18.24
CA LEU A 8 51.57 -43.67 17.32
C LEU A 8 51.23 -44.38 16.01
N PHE A 9 49.94 -44.64 15.76
CA PHE A 9 49.46 -44.91 14.42
C PHE A 9 48.76 -43.66 13.87
N PHE A 10 49.40 -43.07 12.87
CA PHE A 10 48.91 -41.98 12.04
C PHE A 10 47.57 -42.37 11.40
N VAL A 11 46.49 -41.67 11.76
CA VAL A 11 45.26 -41.66 10.94
C VAL A 11 45.50 -40.67 9.80
N SER A 12 45.68 -41.21 8.60
CA SER A 12 45.73 -40.42 7.36
C SER A 12 44.38 -39.74 7.13
N SER A 13 44.41 -38.42 7.01
CA SER A 13 43.29 -37.56 6.64
C SER A 13 42.95 -37.71 5.15
N ALA A 14 42.23 -38.77 4.80
CA ALA A 14 41.57 -38.86 3.50
C ALA A 14 40.29 -37.99 3.52
N GLN A 15 40.37 -36.86 2.82
CA GLN A 15 39.27 -35.93 2.57
C GLN A 15 38.05 -36.66 1.99
N ARG A 16 36.95 -36.76 2.76
CA ARG A 16 35.64 -37.02 2.16
C ARG A 16 35.19 -35.73 1.47
N LYS A 17 35.32 -35.67 0.14
CA LYS A 17 34.59 -34.69 -0.66
C LYS A 17 33.10 -34.91 -0.40
N ALA A 18 32.46 -33.95 0.28
CA ALA A 18 31.01 -33.91 0.38
C ALA A 18 30.44 -33.77 -1.04
N GLN A 19 29.83 -34.84 -1.54
CA GLN A 19 29.14 -34.85 -2.81
C GLN A 19 27.89 -33.98 -2.64
N LYS A 20 27.83 -32.84 -3.33
CA LYS A 20 26.64 -31.99 -3.36
C LYS A 20 25.48 -32.85 -3.88
N PRO A 21 24.32 -32.92 -3.20
CA PRO A 21 23.19 -33.70 -3.71
C PRO A 21 22.84 -33.19 -5.11
N PRO A 22 22.45 -34.09 -6.05
CA PRO A 22 22.00 -33.66 -7.36
C PRO A 22 20.82 -32.70 -7.20
N PRO A 23 20.72 -31.66 -8.04
CA PRO A 23 19.54 -30.79 -8.05
C PRO A 23 18.30 -31.68 -8.23
N ALA A 24 17.30 -31.51 -7.38
CA ALA A 24 16.03 -32.18 -7.54
C ALA A 24 15.48 -31.84 -8.93
N ILE A 25 15.20 -32.86 -9.73
CA ILE A 25 14.51 -32.69 -11.01
C ILE A 25 13.05 -32.50 -10.64
N ILE A 26 12.61 -31.24 -10.58
CA ILE A 26 11.18 -30.92 -10.53
C ILE A 26 10.61 -31.33 -11.88
N THR A 27 9.59 -32.18 -11.87
CA THR A 27 8.94 -32.63 -13.11
C THR A 27 7.90 -31.60 -13.57
N ASP A 28 7.66 -31.47 -14.87
CA ASP A 28 6.68 -30.52 -15.43
C ASP A 28 5.28 -30.66 -14.77
N VAL A 29 4.92 -31.89 -14.35
CA VAL A 29 3.66 -32.18 -13.65
C VAL A 29 3.62 -31.60 -12.22
N GLU A 30 4.75 -31.54 -11.52
CA GLU A 30 4.84 -30.93 -10.19
C GLU A 30 4.82 -29.40 -10.27
N GLU A 31 5.34 -28.82 -11.36
CA GLU A 31 5.30 -27.38 -11.63
C GLU A 31 3.88 -26.90 -11.98
N ASP A 32 3.14 -27.67 -12.78
CA ASP A 32 1.74 -27.39 -13.11
C ASP A 32 0.83 -27.45 -11.86
N GLN A 33 0.98 -28.47 -11.02
CA GLN A 33 0.20 -28.60 -9.77
C GLN A 33 0.48 -27.49 -8.76
N ALA A 34 1.74 -27.05 -8.64
CA ALA A 34 2.10 -25.94 -7.78
C ALA A 34 1.49 -24.62 -8.27
N THR A 35 1.43 -24.43 -9.59
CA THR A 35 0.83 -23.25 -10.22
C THR A 35 -0.69 -23.21 -10.02
N GLU A 36 -1.39 -24.32 -10.24
CA GLU A 36 -2.83 -24.43 -9.98
C GLU A 36 -3.16 -24.12 -8.51
N SER A 37 -2.38 -24.68 -7.56
CA SER A 37 -2.60 -24.41 -6.13
C SER A 37 -2.39 -22.94 -5.75
N LEU A 38 -1.49 -22.23 -6.42
CA LEU A 38 -1.26 -20.79 -6.18
C LEU A 38 -2.40 -19.94 -6.74
N ILE A 39 -2.91 -20.29 -7.92
CA ILE A 39 -4.08 -19.64 -8.53
C ILE A 39 -5.29 -19.79 -7.61
N ASP A 40 -5.59 -21.02 -7.17
CA ASP A 40 -6.72 -21.31 -6.28
C ASP A 40 -6.63 -20.54 -4.96
N ALA A 41 -5.42 -20.47 -4.37
CA ALA A 41 -5.20 -19.71 -3.14
C ALA A 41 -5.43 -18.20 -3.34
N MET A 42 -5.00 -17.66 -4.48
CA MET A 42 -5.21 -16.26 -4.84
C MET A 42 -6.70 -15.96 -5.08
N GLU A 43 -7.40 -16.80 -5.84
CA GLU A 43 -8.84 -16.66 -6.09
C GLU A 43 -9.65 -16.73 -4.79
N HIS A 44 -9.32 -17.67 -3.91
CA HIS A 44 -9.94 -17.78 -2.60
C HIS A 44 -9.70 -16.53 -1.74
N SER A 45 -8.49 -15.98 -1.78
CA SER A 45 -8.15 -14.76 -1.07
C SER A 45 -8.91 -13.54 -1.62
N ILE A 46 -9.06 -13.43 -2.95
CA ILE A 46 -9.83 -12.39 -3.61
C ILE A 46 -11.32 -12.48 -3.20
N ALA A 47 -11.88 -13.68 -3.21
CA ALA A 47 -13.26 -13.92 -2.79
C ALA A 47 -13.47 -13.56 -1.31
N THR A 48 -12.51 -13.88 -0.45
CA THR A 48 -12.54 -13.56 0.98
C THR A 48 -12.50 -12.06 1.24
N ASP A 49 -11.66 -11.31 0.52
CA ASP A 49 -11.64 -9.85 0.62
C ASP A 49 -12.99 -9.26 0.25
N LYS A 50 -13.56 -9.70 -0.88
CA LYS A 50 -14.86 -9.23 -1.36
C LYS A 50 -15.96 -9.48 -0.34
N ALA A 51 -16.08 -10.72 0.13
CA ALA A 51 -17.08 -11.08 1.14
C ALA A 51 -16.89 -10.27 2.43
N THR A 52 -15.64 -9.99 2.82
CA THR A 52 -15.35 -9.17 4.00
C THR A 52 -15.78 -7.72 3.82
N ILE A 53 -15.52 -7.12 2.65
CA ILE A 53 -15.91 -5.73 2.33
C ILE A 53 -17.44 -5.61 2.35
N GLU A 54 -18.12 -6.50 1.62
CA GLU A 54 -19.59 -6.50 1.54
C GLU A 54 -20.22 -6.66 2.93
N ARG A 55 -19.68 -7.58 3.74
CA ARG A 55 -20.16 -7.81 5.11
C ARG A 55 -19.98 -6.59 6.01
N ILE A 56 -18.81 -5.94 5.98
CA ILE A 56 -18.54 -4.76 6.82
C ILE A 56 -19.44 -3.59 6.44
N ILE A 57 -19.65 -3.36 5.14
CA ILE A 57 -20.55 -2.30 4.67
C ILE A 57 -22.00 -2.58 5.06
N ASP A 58 -22.45 -3.83 4.97
CA ASP A 58 -23.82 -4.20 5.29
C ASP A 58 -24.10 -4.15 6.80
N GLU A 59 -23.22 -4.73 7.63
CA GLU A 59 -23.36 -4.78 9.09
C GLU A 59 -23.40 -3.38 9.74
N HIS A 60 -22.74 -2.39 9.12
CA HIS A 60 -22.57 -1.04 9.67
C HIS A 60 -23.33 0.05 8.90
N ASP A 61 -24.24 -0.33 8.00
CA ASP A 61 -25.02 0.62 7.19
C ASP A 61 -24.19 1.70 6.48
N CYS A 62 -23.00 1.34 6.02
CA CYS A 62 -22.06 2.29 5.45
C CYS A 62 -22.55 2.82 4.09
N THR A 63 -22.49 4.15 3.96
CA THR A 63 -22.82 4.86 2.72
C THR A 63 -21.65 5.69 2.22
N SER A 64 -20.54 5.75 2.96
CA SER A 64 -19.30 6.43 2.58
C SER A 64 -18.11 5.59 3.03
N ALA A 65 -16.92 5.85 2.49
CA ALA A 65 -15.72 5.15 2.95
C ALA A 65 -14.49 6.05 3.07
N TYR A 66 -13.63 5.73 4.03
CA TYR A 66 -12.27 6.24 4.15
C TYR A 66 -11.28 5.10 3.90
N LEU A 67 -10.34 5.32 2.99
CA LEU A 67 -9.30 4.38 2.60
C LEU A 67 -7.97 4.84 3.21
N ASP A 68 -7.46 4.12 4.20
CA ASP A 68 -6.19 4.45 4.86
C ASP A 68 -5.08 3.53 4.30
N VAL A 69 -4.47 3.97 3.21
CA VAL A 69 -3.52 3.17 2.42
C VAL A 69 -2.12 3.41 2.97
N GLY A 70 -1.62 2.42 3.71
CA GLY A 70 -0.47 2.59 4.60
C GLY A 70 -0.89 3.12 5.95
N THR A 71 -1.81 2.38 6.60
CA THR A 71 -2.41 2.83 7.85
C THR A 71 -1.40 2.90 8.99
N ASN A 72 -0.21 2.30 8.85
CA ASN A 72 0.83 2.24 9.86
C ASN A 72 0.26 1.73 11.20
N ILE A 73 0.09 2.61 12.18
CA ILE A 73 -0.53 2.34 13.46
C ILE A 73 -1.98 2.89 13.51
N ALA A 74 -2.73 2.94 12.43
CA ALA A 74 -4.14 3.32 12.37
C ALA A 74 -4.53 4.64 13.06
N VAL A 75 -3.60 5.58 13.22
CA VAL A 75 -3.87 6.88 13.86
C VAL A 75 -4.86 7.69 13.04
N GLN A 76 -4.82 7.59 11.70
CA GLN A 76 -5.76 8.30 10.84
C GLN A 76 -7.19 7.74 10.96
N ILE A 77 -7.33 6.41 11.05
CA ILE A 77 -8.63 5.78 11.36
C ILE A 77 -9.13 6.23 12.74
N ARG A 78 -8.25 6.37 13.74
CA ARG A 78 -8.66 6.91 15.04
C ARG A 78 -9.05 8.39 14.97
N LYS A 79 -8.33 9.23 14.22
CA LYS A 79 -8.71 10.63 13.94
C LYS A 79 -10.08 10.73 13.25
N LEU A 80 -10.46 9.74 12.44
CA LEU A 80 -11.78 9.69 11.81
C LEU A 80 -12.90 9.49 12.85
N TYR A 81 -12.73 8.65 13.87
CA TYR A 81 -13.82 8.28 14.79
C TYR A 81 -13.73 8.88 16.19
N GLU A 82 -12.52 9.20 16.66
CA GLU A 82 -12.21 9.75 17.98
C GLU A 82 -11.46 11.11 17.86
N PRO A 83 -11.94 12.07 17.04
CA PRO A 83 -11.20 13.31 16.74
C PRO A 83 -10.92 14.18 17.98
N HIS A 84 -11.71 14.05 19.05
CA HIS A 84 -11.52 14.79 20.31
C HIS A 84 -10.17 14.48 20.98
N LEU A 85 -9.58 13.31 20.71
CA LEU A 85 -8.29 12.91 21.25
C LEU A 85 -7.10 13.57 20.53
N TYR A 86 -7.31 14.11 19.32
CA TYR A 86 -6.27 14.59 18.43
C TYR A 86 -6.27 16.12 18.22
N THR A 87 -6.88 16.85 19.15
CA THR A 87 -7.12 18.31 19.04
C THR A 87 -5.93 19.18 19.43
N LYS A 88 -4.90 18.61 20.05
CA LYS A 88 -3.75 19.37 20.55
C LYS A 88 -2.66 19.43 19.48
N PRO A 89 -2.00 20.58 19.30
CA PRO A 89 -0.80 20.61 18.48
C PRO A 89 0.24 19.63 19.04
N GLU A 90 0.81 18.79 18.19
CA GLU A 90 1.88 17.88 18.55
C GLU A 90 3.23 18.37 18.02
N TYR A 91 4.31 18.02 18.72
CA TYR A 91 5.66 18.30 18.26
C TYR A 91 6.00 17.47 17.03
N TRP A 92 6.24 18.15 15.92
CA TRP A 92 6.69 17.59 14.66
C TRP A 92 8.09 18.13 14.35
N GLY A 93 8.99 17.25 13.90
CA GLY A 93 10.34 17.62 13.49
C GLY A 93 11.43 16.66 13.94
N ASN A 94 12.48 16.55 13.12
CA ASN A 94 13.64 15.73 13.39
C ASN A 94 14.47 16.35 14.54
N ARG A 95 14.74 15.58 15.60
CA ARG A 95 15.56 16.01 16.76
C ARG A 95 17.00 16.44 16.39
N ILE A 96 17.39 16.26 15.13
CA ILE A 96 18.70 16.60 14.60
C ILE A 96 18.91 18.13 14.52
N ASN A 97 17.85 18.94 14.37
CA ASN A 97 17.99 20.39 14.15
C ASN A 97 17.44 21.29 15.28
N ASN A 98 16.92 20.73 16.38
CA ASN A 98 16.24 21.49 17.46
C ASN A 98 15.12 22.45 16.98
N ILE A 99 14.53 22.19 15.80
CA ILE A 99 13.35 22.90 15.31
C ILE A 99 12.15 22.03 15.65
N THR A 100 11.50 22.35 16.76
CA THR A 100 10.20 21.79 17.12
C THR A 100 9.11 22.68 16.54
N GLN A 101 8.45 22.23 15.48
CA GLN A 101 7.22 22.89 15.02
C GLN A 101 6.03 22.18 15.63
N LEU A 102 5.12 22.95 16.24
CA LEU A 102 3.84 22.41 16.65
C LEU A 102 2.94 22.35 15.41
N ARG A 103 2.45 21.16 15.08
CA ARG A 103 1.48 20.95 14.00
C ARG A 103 0.16 20.46 14.58
N ASN A 104 -0.93 21.01 14.05
CA ASN A 104 -2.27 20.45 14.27
C ASN A 104 -2.47 19.27 13.32
N ALA A 105 -3.31 18.31 13.73
CA ALA A 105 -3.76 17.24 12.87
C ALA A 105 -4.60 17.80 11.70
N THR A 106 -4.02 17.79 10.51
CA THR A 106 -4.62 18.36 9.29
C THR A 106 -5.78 17.52 8.78
N MET A 107 -5.83 16.22 9.09
CA MET A 107 -6.93 15.34 8.70
C MET A 107 -8.23 15.61 9.45
N LEU A 108 -8.19 16.19 10.66
CA LEU A 108 -9.41 16.50 11.44
C LEU A 108 -10.39 17.43 10.69
N PRO A 109 -9.98 18.63 10.23
CA PRO A 109 -10.88 19.50 9.47
C PRO A 109 -11.27 18.91 8.11
N ARG A 110 -10.47 18.00 7.53
CA ARG A 110 -10.83 17.29 6.29
C ARG A 110 -11.99 16.35 6.52
N PHE A 111 -11.87 15.46 7.51
CA PHE A 111 -12.96 14.55 7.84
C PHE A 111 -14.23 15.28 8.24
N GLU A 112 -14.13 16.41 8.94
CA GLU A 112 -15.27 17.24 9.28
C GLU A 112 -15.94 17.82 8.03
N SER A 113 -15.15 18.35 7.10
CA SER A 113 -15.66 18.90 5.84
C SER A 113 -16.31 17.84 4.96
N THR A 114 -15.78 16.63 4.92
CA THR A 114 -16.20 15.59 3.98
C THR A 114 -17.31 14.70 4.54
N TYR A 115 -17.24 14.34 5.82
CA TYR A 115 -18.17 13.41 6.46
C TYR A 115 -19.09 14.06 7.50
N GLY A 116 -18.84 15.32 7.84
CA GLY A 116 -19.57 16.03 8.89
C GLY A 116 -19.11 15.65 10.31
N PRO A 117 -19.86 16.10 11.32
CA PRO A 117 -19.52 15.90 12.72
C PRO A 117 -19.65 14.43 13.12
N THR A 118 -18.94 14.06 14.19
CA THR A 118 -19.12 12.76 14.85
C THR A 118 -20.52 12.62 15.48
N PRO A 119 -21.07 11.40 15.60
CA PRO A 119 -20.46 10.11 15.25
C PRO A 119 -20.63 9.78 13.75
N ARG A 120 -19.53 9.45 13.07
CA ARG A 120 -19.47 9.18 11.62
C ARG A 120 -19.91 7.74 11.29
N CYS A 121 -21.06 7.31 11.82
CA CYS A 121 -21.49 5.91 11.83
C CYS A 121 -21.62 5.25 10.46
N ARG A 122 -21.96 6.02 9.42
CA ARG A 122 -22.13 5.52 8.06
C ARG A 122 -20.87 5.65 7.19
N VAL A 123 -19.73 5.95 7.79
CA VAL A 123 -18.43 5.96 7.13
C VAL A 123 -17.70 4.67 7.54
N CYS A 124 -17.41 3.80 6.58
CA CYS A 124 -16.57 2.64 6.81
C CYS A 124 -15.09 2.98 6.56
N ALA A 125 -14.18 2.53 7.41
CA ALA A 125 -12.75 2.70 7.23
C ALA A 125 -12.09 1.39 6.78
N PHE A 126 -11.31 1.44 5.70
CA PHE A 126 -10.54 0.33 5.18
C PHE A 126 -9.05 0.68 5.20
N GLY A 127 -8.29 0.03 6.08
CA GLY A 127 -6.85 0.25 6.25
C GLY A 127 -6.00 -0.85 5.62
N PHE A 128 -4.80 -0.51 5.15
CA PHE A 128 -3.83 -1.46 4.56
C PHE A 128 -2.47 -1.29 5.23
N GLU A 129 -1.95 -2.34 5.86
CA GLU A 129 -0.63 -2.33 6.51
C GLU A 129 -0.01 -3.74 6.48
N PRO A 130 1.07 -3.97 5.71
CA PRO A 130 1.74 -5.26 5.64
C PRO A 130 2.70 -5.56 6.81
N ASN A 131 3.12 -4.55 7.59
CA ASN A 131 4.14 -4.72 8.63
C ASN A 131 3.61 -5.52 9.82
N PRO A 132 4.16 -6.73 10.08
CA PRO A 132 3.70 -7.61 11.14
C PRO A 132 3.95 -7.04 12.54
N ASN A 133 4.85 -6.06 12.69
CA ASN A 133 5.05 -5.39 13.97
C ASN A 133 3.81 -4.58 14.40
N HIS A 134 2.97 -4.15 13.44
CA HIS A 134 1.78 -3.33 13.71
C HIS A 134 0.54 -4.19 13.95
N HIS A 135 0.53 -5.45 13.50
CA HIS A 135 -0.65 -6.33 13.51
C HIS A 135 -1.36 -6.43 14.87
N GLU A 136 -0.61 -6.56 15.98
CA GLU A 136 -1.20 -6.66 17.31
C GLU A 136 -1.94 -5.35 17.68
N ARG A 137 -1.31 -4.21 17.41
CA ARG A 137 -1.89 -2.90 17.71
C ARG A 137 -3.09 -2.61 16.79
N LEU A 138 -2.96 -2.88 15.50
CA LEU A 138 -4.04 -2.77 14.50
C LEU A 138 -5.25 -3.64 14.87
N GLY A 139 -4.99 -4.87 15.31
CA GLY A 139 -6.03 -5.77 15.81
C GLY A 139 -6.78 -5.18 17.01
N ARG A 140 -6.07 -4.56 17.96
CA ARG A 140 -6.69 -3.88 19.11
C ARG A 140 -7.49 -2.64 18.70
N VAL A 141 -6.96 -1.78 17.83
CA VAL A 141 -7.68 -0.59 17.32
C VAL A 141 -8.95 -1.00 16.57
N GLN A 142 -8.86 -1.98 15.66
CA GLN A 142 -10.02 -2.49 14.93
C GLN A 142 -11.07 -3.08 15.87
N ALA A 143 -10.66 -3.90 16.85
CA ALA A 143 -11.58 -4.51 17.80
C ALA A 143 -12.28 -3.44 18.67
N HIS A 144 -11.51 -2.46 19.14
CA HIS A 144 -12.01 -1.31 19.90
C HIS A 144 -13.07 -0.53 19.11
N LEU A 145 -12.73 -0.03 17.92
CA LEU A 145 -13.64 0.79 17.12
C LEU A 145 -14.89 0.02 16.66
N ARG A 146 -14.77 -1.28 16.37
CA ARG A 146 -15.94 -2.12 16.09
C ARG A 146 -16.83 -2.34 17.32
N ALA A 147 -16.26 -2.43 18.52
CA ALA A 147 -17.05 -2.48 19.75
C ALA A 147 -17.83 -1.18 20.00
N LEU A 148 -17.39 -0.07 19.41
CA LEU A 148 -18.13 1.19 19.38
C LEU A 148 -19.14 1.29 18.23
N GLY A 149 -19.25 0.24 17.41
CA GLY A 149 -20.18 0.15 16.28
C GLY A 149 -19.66 0.73 14.95
N TYR A 150 -18.40 1.16 14.88
CA TYR A 150 -17.84 1.67 13.62
C TYR A 150 -17.43 0.54 12.66
N GLY A 151 -17.70 0.75 11.38
CA GLY A 151 -17.33 -0.18 10.31
C GLY A 151 -15.85 -0.05 9.94
N VAL A 152 -14.98 -0.77 10.65
CA VAL A 152 -13.52 -0.74 10.39
C VAL A 152 -13.02 -2.08 9.88
N LYS A 153 -12.19 -2.09 8.84
CA LYS A 153 -11.45 -3.29 8.42
C LYS A 153 -10.01 -2.93 8.05
N VAL A 154 -9.07 -3.50 8.78
CA VAL A 154 -7.64 -3.47 8.44
C VAL A 154 -7.27 -4.76 7.70
N PHE A 155 -6.72 -4.60 6.49
CA PHE A 155 -6.07 -5.64 5.72
C PHE A 155 -4.60 -5.68 6.09
N HIS A 156 -4.16 -6.82 6.61
CA HIS A 156 -2.76 -7.10 6.94
C HIS A 156 -2.01 -7.48 5.65
N ALA A 157 -2.00 -6.54 4.70
CA ALA A 157 -1.56 -6.73 3.33
C ALA A 157 -1.06 -5.41 2.76
N ALA A 158 -0.14 -5.51 1.82
CA ALA A 158 0.37 -4.39 1.06
C ALA A 158 -0.66 -3.91 0.04
N ALA A 159 -0.90 -2.61 0.01
CA ALA A 159 -1.54 -1.97 -1.12
C ALA A 159 -0.60 -2.01 -2.33
N ALA A 160 -1.03 -2.63 -3.42
CA ALA A 160 -0.22 -2.82 -4.62
C ALA A 160 -1.06 -2.80 -5.90
N GLU A 161 -0.39 -3.00 -7.02
CA GLU A 161 -0.96 -3.02 -8.36
C GLU A 161 -1.58 -4.38 -8.71
N THR A 162 -1.18 -5.43 -7.99
CA THR A 162 -1.61 -6.82 -8.24
C THR A 162 -1.73 -7.59 -6.92
N ASP A 163 -2.68 -8.53 -6.91
CA ASP A 163 -2.75 -9.55 -5.86
C ASP A 163 -1.53 -10.48 -5.97
N GLY A 164 -0.96 -10.85 -4.82
CA GLY A 164 0.21 -11.71 -4.80
C GLY A 164 1.04 -11.57 -3.54
N VAL A 165 2.36 -11.58 -3.71
CA VAL A 165 3.33 -11.46 -2.63
C VAL A 165 4.35 -10.40 -2.99
N VAL A 166 4.59 -9.50 -2.05
CA VAL A 166 5.65 -8.49 -2.11
C VAL A 166 6.60 -8.69 -0.93
N HIS A 167 7.84 -8.25 -1.11
CA HIS A 167 8.86 -8.35 -0.06
C HIS A 167 9.13 -6.97 0.53
N PHE A 168 9.28 -6.91 1.85
CA PHE A 168 9.54 -5.68 2.58
C PHE A 168 10.77 -5.83 3.45
N ARG A 169 11.50 -4.73 3.63
CA ARG A 169 12.42 -4.57 4.73
C ARG A 169 11.67 -3.97 5.91
N VAL A 170 11.65 -4.65 7.05
CA VAL A 170 11.10 -4.12 8.31
C VAL A 170 12.17 -4.05 9.38
N THR A 171 12.04 -3.09 10.29
CA THR A 171 12.91 -3.00 11.47
C THR A 171 12.78 -4.28 12.30
N ASN A 172 13.93 -4.83 12.70
CA ASN A 172 13.98 -5.98 13.58
C ASN A 172 13.36 -5.62 14.93
N LYS A 173 12.34 -6.37 15.39
CA LYS A 173 11.62 -6.09 16.64
C LYS A 173 12.51 -5.93 17.86
N LYS A 174 13.67 -6.59 17.90
CA LYS A 174 14.65 -6.46 19.01
C LYS A 174 15.41 -5.13 19.02
N HIS A 175 15.41 -4.42 17.89
CA HIS A 175 16.12 -3.16 17.66
C HIS A 175 15.14 -2.00 17.42
N MET A 176 13.83 -2.26 17.50
CA MET A 176 12.81 -1.21 17.52
C MET A 176 13.05 -0.31 18.72
N LYS A 177 13.32 0.96 18.43
CA LYS A 177 13.23 2.06 19.38
C LYS A 177 12.07 2.91 18.93
N MET A 178 11.37 3.56 19.86
CA MET A 178 10.24 4.46 19.62
C MET A 178 10.49 5.44 18.44
N GLU A 179 11.73 5.89 18.27
CA GLU A 179 12.18 6.79 17.20
C GLU A 179 12.26 6.19 15.77
N ASN A 180 12.22 4.85 15.64
CA ASN A 180 12.36 4.11 14.38
C ASN A 180 11.27 3.02 14.22
N GLU A 181 10.22 3.02 15.07
CA GLU A 181 9.12 2.04 14.94
C GLU A 181 8.36 2.23 13.64
N ASP A 182 8.34 3.48 13.15
CA ASP A 182 7.54 3.96 12.03
C ASP A 182 8.30 4.05 10.71
N TRP A 183 9.61 3.72 10.66
CA TRP A 183 10.42 3.84 9.43
C TRP A 183 10.20 2.68 8.47
N GLY A 184 8.95 2.60 8.00
CA GLY A 184 8.55 2.20 6.67
C GLY A 184 8.99 0.81 6.28
N ALA A 185 8.03 -0.11 6.24
CA ALA A 185 8.22 -1.34 5.49
C ALA A 185 8.51 -0.99 4.02
N LYS A 186 9.80 -0.86 3.64
CA LYS A 186 10.18 -0.50 2.27
C LYS A 186 10.05 -1.72 1.37
N ARG A 187 9.33 -1.60 0.26
CA ARG A 187 9.27 -2.65 -0.78
C ARG A 187 10.68 -2.93 -1.31
N LEU A 188 11.01 -4.21 -1.45
CA LEU A 188 12.27 -4.70 -2.01
C LEU A 188 12.02 -5.35 -3.37
N ASP A 189 12.70 -4.87 -4.40
CA ASP A 189 12.49 -5.32 -5.77
C ASP A 189 13.71 -6.05 -6.38
N LYS A 190 14.88 -6.04 -5.72
CA LYS A 190 16.06 -6.81 -6.14
C LYS A 190 16.27 -8.04 -5.27
N ILE A 191 16.58 -9.18 -5.91
CA ILE A 191 16.95 -10.43 -5.22
C ILE A 191 18.14 -10.20 -4.28
N GLU A 192 19.11 -9.39 -4.69
CA GLU A 192 20.28 -9.01 -3.89
C GLU A 192 19.89 -8.27 -2.60
N ASP A 193 18.82 -7.48 -2.63
CA ASP A 193 18.29 -6.77 -1.45
C ASP A 193 17.46 -7.70 -0.55
N ILE A 194 16.86 -8.76 -1.11
CA ILE A 194 16.14 -9.80 -0.35
C ILE A 194 17.13 -10.62 0.49
N GLU A 195 18.30 -10.94 -0.07
CA GLU A 195 19.35 -11.71 0.60
C GLU A 195 20.16 -10.89 1.63
N TYR A 196 20.06 -9.56 1.58
CA TYR A 196 20.81 -8.66 2.47
C TYR A 196 20.14 -8.54 3.85
N SER A 197 20.54 -9.44 4.78
CA SER A 197 20.20 -9.34 6.20
C SER A 197 21.16 -8.39 6.92
N HIS A 198 20.70 -7.16 7.21
CA HIS A 198 21.35 -6.31 8.21
C HIS A 198 20.91 -6.71 9.62
N HIS A 199 21.71 -6.44 10.65
CA HIS A 199 21.31 -6.76 12.04
C HIS A 199 20.04 -6.01 12.49
N ASP A 200 19.85 -4.79 11.98
CA ASP A 200 18.73 -3.92 12.36
C ASP A 200 17.46 -4.14 11.53
N TYR A 201 17.53 -4.91 10.43
CA TYR A 201 16.43 -5.08 9.49
C TYR A 201 16.21 -6.53 9.11
N LYS A 202 14.95 -6.90 8.87
CA LYS A 202 14.55 -8.22 8.37
C LYS A 202 13.76 -8.06 7.07
N THR A 203 14.08 -8.89 6.09
CA THR A 203 13.22 -9.07 4.92
C THR A 203 12.04 -9.98 5.28
N ILE A 204 10.82 -9.53 4.98
CA ILE A 204 9.59 -10.30 5.13
C ILE A 204 8.87 -10.37 3.80
N ALA A 205 8.17 -11.48 3.56
CA ALA A 205 7.17 -11.57 2.51
C ALA A 205 5.81 -11.21 3.12
N ALA A 206 5.03 -10.39 2.43
CA ALA A 206 3.67 -10.08 2.80
C ALA A 206 2.75 -10.18 1.60
N ARG A 207 1.49 -10.51 1.87
CA ARG A 207 0.44 -10.52 0.87
C ARG A 207 0.29 -9.13 0.28
N SER A 208 0.21 -9.01 -1.04
CA SER A 208 -0.25 -7.80 -1.72
C SER A 208 -1.71 -7.94 -2.16
N VAL A 209 -2.41 -6.81 -2.19
CA VAL A 209 -3.76 -6.69 -2.76
C VAL A 209 -3.75 -5.68 -3.90
N ASP A 210 -4.41 -6.02 -4.99
CA ASP A 210 -4.71 -5.05 -6.05
C ASP A 210 -5.71 -4.01 -5.50
N VAL A 211 -5.24 -2.80 -5.24
CA VAL A 211 -6.08 -1.73 -4.69
C VAL A 211 -7.17 -1.30 -5.67
N SER A 212 -6.96 -1.42 -6.98
CA SER A 212 -7.99 -1.10 -7.97
C SER A 212 -9.20 -2.03 -7.81
N ARG A 213 -8.94 -3.33 -7.60
CA ARG A 213 -9.97 -4.35 -7.33
C ARG A 213 -10.69 -4.08 -6.01
N ILE A 214 -9.94 -3.80 -4.95
CA ILE A 214 -10.52 -3.53 -3.62
C ILE A 214 -11.40 -2.29 -3.65
N PHE A 215 -10.93 -1.19 -4.23
CA PHE A 215 -11.68 0.07 -4.26
C PHE A 215 -12.93 -0.04 -5.13
N SER A 216 -12.84 -0.76 -6.26
CA SER A 216 -14.01 -1.11 -7.07
C SER A 216 -15.05 -1.91 -6.28
N THR A 217 -14.58 -2.86 -5.48
CA THR A 217 -15.47 -3.69 -4.64
C THR A 217 -16.17 -2.86 -3.57
N ILE A 218 -15.45 -1.91 -2.96
CA ILE A 218 -16.01 -0.95 -1.99
C ILE A 218 -17.06 -0.06 -2.66
N ASP A 219 -16.75 0.52 -3.82
CA ASP A 219 -17.64 1.36 -4.63
C ASP A 219 -18.96 0.64 -4.97
N ASP A 220 -18.86 -0.60 -5.47
CA ASP A 220 -20.02 -1.44 -5.81
C ASP A 220 -20.88 -1.76 -4.57
N ALA A 221 -20.23 -2.12 -3.46
CA ALA A 221 -20.91 -2.46 -2.21
C ALA A 221 -21.60 -1.25 -1.58
N LEU A 222 -20.94 -0.08 -1.57
CA LEU A 222 -21.53 1.19 -1.11
C LEU A 222 -22.68 1.61 -2.01
N THR A 223 -22.53 1.51 -3.34
CA THR A 223 -23.61 1.79 -4.30
C THR A 223 -24.85 0.93 -4.02
N LYS A 224 -24.64 -0.37 -3.80
CA LYS A 224 -25.72 -1.31 -3.47
C LYS A 224 -26.39 -0.92 -2.14
N LYS A 225 -25.60 -0.60 -1.11
CA LYS A 225 -26.10 -0.22 0.20
C LYS A 225 -26.87 1.10 0.18
N ALA A 226 -26.34 2.12 -0.49
CA ALA A 226 -26.99 3.41 -0.69
C ALA A 226 -28.36 3.26 -1.37
N LYS A 227 -28.44 2.46 -2.45
CA LYS A 227 -29.72 2.17 -3.13
C LYS A 227 -30.71 1.45 -2.21
N ALA A 228 -30.25 0.48 -1.42
CA ALA A 228 -31.09 -0.22 -0.45
C ALA A 228 -31.65 0.72 0.64
N LEU A 229 -30.92 1.79 0.95
CA LEU A 229 -31.34 2.85 1.87
C LEU A 229 -32.12 3.99 1.19
N GLY A 230 -32.46 3.87 -0.09
CA GLY A 230 -33.22 4.87 -0.84
C GLY A 230 -32.42 6.11 -1.26
N MET A 231 -31.09 6.04 -1.26
CA MET A 231 -30.22 7.10 -1.74
C MET A 231 -29.97 6.96 -3.24
N GLU A 232 -29.85 8.09 -3.94
CA GLU A 232 -29.52 8.11 -5.38
C GLU A 232 -28.08 7.62 -5.62
N ASN A 233 -27.14 8.11 -4.81
CA ASN A 233 -25.73 7.77 -4.86
C ASN A 233 -25.21 7.54 -3.42
N HIS A 234 -24.14 6.76 -3.28
CA HIS A 234 -23.40 6.71 -2.02
C HIS A 234 -22.66 8.05 -1.79
N GLY A 235 -22.27 8.29 -0.55
CA GLY A 235 -21.45 9.42 -0.15
C GLY A 235 -19.97 9.24 -0.50
N PRO A 236 -19.12 10.20 -0.11
CA PRO A 236 -17.76 10.30 -0.62
C PRO A 236 -16.86 9.14 -0.20
N ILE A 237 -15.94 8.78 -1.09
CA ILE A 237 -14.82 7.88 -0.84
C ILE A 237 -13.54 8.71 -0.82
N THR A 238 -12.91 8.84 0.36
CA THR A 238 -11.62 9.54 0.49
C THR A 238 -10.50 8.56 0.77
N MET A 239 -9.28 8.95 0.43
CA MET A 239 -8.09 8.12 0.57
C MET A 239 -6.94 8.92 1.19
N LYS A 240 -6.25 8.38 2.19
CA LYS A 240 -4.84 8.72 2.46
C LYS A 240 -3.96 7.69 1.78
N LEU A 241 -2.88 8.14 1.14
CA LEU A 241 -1.87 7.28 0.54
C LEU A 241 -0.48 7.68 1.04
N ASP A 242 0.14 6.76 1.78
CA ASP A 242 1.48 6.87 2.36
C ASP A 242 1.99 5.44 2.58
N ILE A 243 2.70 4.91 1.58
CA ILE A 243 3.16 3.51 1.50
C ILE A 243 4.62 3.42 1.05
N GLU A 244 5.43 4.40 1.44
CA GLU A 244 6.89 4.31 1.48
C GLU A 244 7.51 3.84 0.14
N SER A 245 7.24 4.59 -0.94
CA SER A 245 7.58 4.35 -2.36
C SER A 245 6.52 3.60 -3.18
N GLY A 246 5.55 2.94 -2.55
CA GLY A 246 4.50 2.22 -3.27
C GLY A 246 3.58 3.15 -4.09
N GLU A 247 3.56 4.45 -3.80
CA GLU A 247 2.72 5.45 -4.45
C GLU A 247 2.98 5.51 -5.96
N PHE A 248 4.24 5.32 -6.35
CA PHE A 248 4.68 5.44 -7.74
C PHE A 248 4.19 4.31 -8.64
N GLY A 249 3.79 3.18 -8.07
CA GLY A 249 3.13 2.11 -8.82
C GLY A 249 1.62 2.11 -8.62
N VAL A 250 1.15 2.39 -7.40
CA VAL A 250 -0.27 2.40 -7.05
C VAL A 250 -1.05 3.54 -7.73
N LEU A 251 -0.57 4.79 -7.69
CA LEU A 251 -1.31 5.91 -8.29
C LEU A 251 -1.49 5.78 -9.81
N PRO A 252 -0.44 5.44 -10.59
CA PRO A 252 -0.61 5.19 -12.02
C PRO A 252 -1.50 3.98 -12.33
N HIS A 253 -1.46 2.94 -11.48
CA HIS A 253 -2.37 1.80 -11.60
C HIS A 253 -3.83 2.19 -11.39
N LEU A 254 -4.13 2.95 -10.33
CA LEU A 254 -5.47 3.46 -10.05
C LEU A 254 -5.96 4.40 -11.18
N LEU A 255 -5.07 5.21 -11.75
CA LEU A 255 -5.41 6.07 -12.89
C LEU A 255 -5.70 5.25 -14.16
N ARG A 256 -4.85 4.28 -14.52
CA ARG A 256 -5.03 3.44 -15.73
C ARG A 256 -6.28 2.58 -15.68
N THR A 257 -6.62 2.06 -14.50
CA THR A 257 -7.86 1.29 -14.29
C THR A 257 -9.10 2.16 -14.19
N GLY A 258 -8.95 3.49 -14.22
CA GLY A 258 -10.02 4.47 -14.07
C GLY A 258 -10.57 4.56 -12.64
N VAL A 259 -10.07 3.74 -11.71
CA VAL A 259 -10.53 3.69 -10.32
C VAL A 259 -10.29 5.01 -9.61
N LEU A 260 -9.13 5.63 -9.83
CA LEU A 260 -8.83 6.93 -9.24
C LEU A 260 -9.95 7.92 -9.57
N CYS A 261 -10.26 8.06 -10.86
CA CYS A 261 -11.18 9.08 -11.38
C CYS A 261 -12.67 8.78 -11.16
N ARG A 262 -13.05 7.51 -11.02
CA ARG A 262 -14.47 7.13 -10.83
C ARG A 262 -14.84 6.88 -9.37
N VAL A 263 -13.91 6.34 -8.58
CA VAL A 263 -14.19 5.91 -7.19
C VAL A 263 -13.77 6.99 -6.19
N VAL A 264 -12.50 7.44 -6.25
CA VAL A 264 -11.93 8.30 -5.21
C VAL A 264 -12.32 9.77 -5.44
N ASP A 265 -12.94 10.38 -4.44
CA ASP A 265 -13.38 11.79 -4.47
C ASP A 265 -12.27 12.72 -3.96
N GLU A 266 -11.59 12.36 -2.87
CA GLU A 266 -10.43 13.10 -2.34
C GLU A 266 -9.28 12.16 -2.00
N ALA A 267 -8.06 12.53 -2.39
CA ALA A 267 -6.84 11.79 -2.10
C ALA A 267 -5.81 12.71 -1.41
N TYR A 268 -5.45 12.37 -0.18
CA TYR A 268 -4.39 12.98 0.62
C TYR A 268 -3.13 12.14 0.46
N ILE A 269 -2.07 12.73 -0.07
CA ILE A 269 -0.90 11.96 -0.52
C ILE A 269 0.33 12.54 0.16
N GLU A 270 1.11 11.65 0.75
CA GLU A 270 2.51 11.93 1.09
C GLU A 270 3.39 11.44 -0.06
N TRP A 271 4.18 12.35 -0.61
CA TRP A 271 5.12 12.00 -1.66
C TRP A 271 6.51 11.74 -1.09
N HIS A 272 6.96 10.49 -1.19
CA HIS A 272 8.28 10.08 -0.73
C HIS A 272 9.37 10.39 -1.78
N GLU A 273 9.52 11.67 -2.14
CA GLU A 273 10.38 12.13 -3.25
C GLU A 273 11.86 11.76 -3.08
N TRP A 274 12.35 11.57 -1.86
CA TRP A 274 13.76 11.23 -1.62
C TRP A 274 14.15 9.86 -2.22
N PHE A 275 13.19 8.96 -2.46
CA PHE A 275 13.47 7.71 -3.15
C PHE A 275 13.88 7.92 -4.62
N PHE A 276 13.56 9.05 -5.26
CA PHE A 276 14.00 9.32 -6.64
C PHE A 276 15.50 9.51 -6.80
N THR A 277 16.19 9.97 -5.75
CA THR A 277 17.64 10.21 -5.82
C THR A 277 18.47 8.94 -5.65
N ASN A 278 17.88 7.89 -5.06
CA ASN A 278 18.62 6.70 -4.64
C ASN A 278 17.99 5.36 -5.07
N ASP A 279 16.79 5.37 -5.68
CA ASP A 279 16.07 4.17 -6.12
C ASP A 279 15.84 4.17 -7.65
N PRO A 280 16.42 3.21 -8.39
CA PRO A 280 16.21 3.07 -9.84
C PRO A 280 14.74 2.90 -10.25
N ILE A 281 13.85 2.40 -9.39
CA ILE A 281 12.45 2.15 -9.76
C ILE A 281 11.61 3.41 -9.66
N ALA A 282 11.83 4.25 -8.64
CA ALA A 282 11.27 5.60 -8.62
C ALA A 282 11.66 6.34 -9.91
N HIS A 283 12.89 6.15 -10.39
CA HIS A 283 13.38 6.68 -11.67
C HIS A 283 12.69 6.08 -12.92
N TYR A 284 12.39 4.78 -12.97
CA TYR A 284 11.62 4.18 -14.07
C TYR A 284 10.14 4.59 -14.06
N SER A 285 9.57 4.80 -12.88
CA SER A 285 8.18 5.19 -12.71
C SER A 285 7.90 6.62 -13.18
N THR A 286 8.83 7.59 -13.07
CA THR A 286 8.62 8.95 -13.63
C THR A 286 8.53 8.96 -15.15
N VAL A 287 9.43 8.22 -15.79
CA VAL A 287 9.46 8.06 -17.25
C VAL A 287 8.18 7.36 -17.70
N SER A 288 7.74 6.35 -16.94
CA SER A 288 6.49 5.63 -17.18
C SER A 288 5.26 6.52 -16.99
N ILE A 289 5.21 7.37 -15.96
CA ILE A 289 4.10 8.30 -15.69
C ILE A 289 3.95 9.31 -16.82
N LYS A 290 5.04 9.98 -17.23
CA LYS A 290 4.97 10.94 -18.35
C LYS A 290 4.66 10.26 -19.68
N ALA A 291 5.25 9.10 -19.95
CA ALA A 291 4.94 8.32 -21.16
C ALA A 291 3.49 7.84 -21.16
N MET A 292 2.96 7.42 -20.01
CA MET A 292 1.58 7.00 -19.81
C MET A 292 0.62 8.17 -20.04
N ILE A 293 0.84 9.32 -19.39
CA ILE A 293 0.01 10.52 -19.55
C ILE A 293 0.04 10.98 -21.01
N LYS A 294 1.22 11.03 -21.64
CA LYS A 294 1.34 11.33 -23.07
C LYS A 294 0.59 10.32 -23.93
N GLY A 295 0.66 9.02 -23.59
CA GLY A 295 -0.12 7.96 -24.21
C GLY A 295 -1.62 8.23 -24.13
N MET A 296 -2.14 8.51 -22.93
CA MET A 296 -3.55 8.80 -22.66
C MET A 296 -4.05 10.03 -23.45
N VAL A 297 -3.30 11.14 -23.43
CA VAL A 297 -3.60 12.36 -24.20
C VAL A 297 -3.60 12.10 -25.72
N THR A 298 -2.68 11.27 -26.22
CA THR A 298 -2.64 10.93 -27.66
C THR A 298 -3.76 9.98 -28.08
N THR A 299 -4.25 9.10 -27.20
CA THR A 299 -5.39 8.22 -27.48
C THR A 299 -6.73 8.97 -27.51
N GLU A 300 -6.94 9.97 -26.65
CA GLU A 300 -8.14 10.82 -26.69
C GLU A 300 -8.23 11.60 -28.01
N ASN A 301 -7.10 12.16 -28.49
CA ASN A 301 -7.02 12.83 -29.79
C ASN A 301 -7.24 11.88 -30.98
N LYS A 302 -6.97 10.58 -30.83
CA LYS A 302 -7.24 9.56 -31.86
C LYS A 302 -8.67 9.01 -31.81
N GLN A 303 -9.33 8.97 -30.64
CA GLN A 303 -10.74 8.56 -30.54
C GLN A 303 -11.69 9.56 -31.22
N GLN A 304 -11.26 10.81 -31.44
CA GLN A 304 -12.02 11.79 -32.21
C GLN A 304 -11.84 11.65 -33.75
N SER A 305 -11.02 10.71 -34.23
CA SER A 305 -10.78 10.47 -35.66
C SER A 305 -10.72 8.99 -36.02
N TYR A 306 -11.87 8.31 -36.03
CA TYR A 306 -12.03 7.04 -36.75
C TYR A 306 -13.18 7.10 -37.76
N ARG A 307 -12.81 7.17 -39.05
CA ARG A 307 -13.54 6.56 -40.18
C ARG A 307 -12.74 5.32 -40.58
N ALA A 308 -13.42 4.19 -40.76
CA ALA A 308 -12.87 2.96 -41.34
C ALA A 308 -13.09 2.92 -42.87
N PRO A 309 -12.57 1.93 -43.63
CA PRO A 309 -11.26 1.24 -43.58
C PRO A 309 -10.56 1.18 -44.97
N GLY A 310 -9.31 0.70 -45.03
CA GLY A 310 -8.72 0.17 -46.26
C GLY A 310 -7.19 0.26 -46.34
N ASP A 311 -6.50 -0.81 -45.99
CA ASP A 311 -5.57 -1.54 -46.88
C ASP A 311 -4.64 -2.48 -46.11
N ALA A 312 -4.48 -3.67 -46.67
CA ALA A 312 -3.65 -4.75 -46.17
C ALA A 312 -2.19 -4.60 -46.61
N ASN A 313 -1.29 -5.09 -45.76
CA ASN A 313 0.16 -5.30 -45.95
C ASN A 313 1.10 -4.11 -45.69
N ALA A 314 1.61 -4.02 -44.46
CA ALA A 314 2.95 -3.53 -44.19
C ALA A 314 3.53 -4.20 -42.93
N ILE A 315 4.54 -5.05 -43.09
CA ILE A 315 5.41 -5.48 -41.99
C ILE A 315 6.37 -4.32 -41.74
N VAL A 316 6.20 -3.60 -40.63
CA VAL A 316 7.13 -2.55 -40.20
C VAL A 316 8.13 -3.16 -39.23
N VAL A 317 9.38 -3.28 -39.68
CA VAL A 317 10.53 -3.59 -38.83
C VAL A 317 10.75 -2.41 -37.88
N ALA A 318 10.64 -2.65 -36.57
CA ALA A 318 10.89 -1.62 -35.56
C ALA A 318 12.38 -1.20 -35.56
N PRO A 319 12.71 0.10 -35.59
CA PRO A 319 14.08 0.55 -35.42
C PRO A 319 14.55 0.32 -33.98
N ALA A 320 15.85 0.08 -33.82
CA ALA A 320 16.51 -0.04 -32.53
C ALA A 320 16.21 1.18 -31.63
N PRO A 321 16.09 0.99 -30.30
CA PRO A 321 15.69 2.07 -29.40
C PRO A 321 16.74 3.20 -29.41
N PRO A 322 16.30 4.47 -29.49
CA PRO A 322 17.22 5.60 -29.36
C PRO A 322 17.82 5.62 -27.94
N SER A 323 19.07 6.06 -27.86
CA SER A 323 19.74 6.39 -26.60
C SER A 323 18.87 7.32 -25.75
N PHE A 324 18.62 6.93 -24.50
CA PHE A 324 17.71 7.62 -23.58
C PHE A 324 18.17 9.06 -23.30
N PRO A 325 17.28 10.07 -23.42
CA PRO A 325 17.56 11.41 -22.91
C PRO A 325 17.59 11.41 -21.37
N GLU A 326 18.32 12.36 -20.79
CA GLU A 326 18.34 12.60 -19.34
C GLU A 326 16.92 12.69 -18.78
N ALA A 327 16.65 11.93 -17.72
CA ALA A 327 15.32 11.86 -17.11
C ALA A 327 14.95 13.23 -16.49
N PRO A 328 13.67 13.66 -16.57
CA PRO A 328 13.20 14.83 -15.86
C PRO A 328 13.25 14.61 -14.34
N ALA A 329 13.32 15.70 -13.58
CA ALA A 329 13.26 15.66 -12.12
C ALA A 329 11.94 15.01 -11.65
N ALA A 330 12.01 14.28 -10.54
CA ALA A 330 10.88 13.67 -9.84
C ALA A 330 9.62 14.54 -9.74
N ASP A 331 9.84 15.76 -9.26
CA ASP A 331 8.83 16.76 -8.95
C ASP A 331 7.97 17.09 -10.19
N ASP A 332 8.61 17.10 -11.37
CA ASP A 332 7.97 17.41 -12.65
C ASP A 332 7.02 16.28 -13.10
N ALA A 333 7.31 15.01 -12.78
CA ALA A 333 6.41 13.90 -13.08
C ALA A 333 5.18 13.86 -12.17
N MET A 334 5.37 14.15 -10.88
CA MET A 334 4.30 14.21 -9.89
C MET A 334 3.36 15.39 -10.15
N GLN A 335 3.92 16.57 -10.41
CA GLN A 335 3.14 17.74 -10.80
C GLN A 335 2.32 17.45 -12.06
N THR A 336 2.94 16.85 -13.09
CA THR A 336 2.23 16.45 -14.31
C THR A 336 1.07 15.48 -14.02
N PHE A 337 1.27 14.52 -13.12
CA PHE A 337 0.22 13.57 -12.72
C PHE A 337 -0.94 14.28 -12.01
N GLN A 338 -0.63 15.14 -11.03
CA GLN A 338 -1.63 15.92 -10.30
C GLN A 338 -2.41 16.84 -11.24
N GLU A 339 -1.74 17.53 -12.16
CA GLU A 339 -2.37 18.37 -13.19
C GLU A 339 -3.27 17.54 -14.12
N TYR A 340 -2.84 16.35 -14.53
CA TYR A 340 -3.68 15.47 -15.34
C TYR A 340 -4.95 15.05 -14.58
N VAL A 341 -4.82 14.61 -13.32
CA VAL A 341 -5.97 14.21 -12.51
C VAL A 341 -6.91 15.40 -12.28
N ALA A 342 -6.39 16.57 -11.93
CA ALA A 342 -7.18 17.77 -11.71
C ALA A 342 -8.00 18.21 -12.95
N ASN A 343 -7.48 17.95 -14.16
CA ASN A 343 -8.14 18.33 -15.40
C ASN A 343 -9.09 17.26 -15.96
N ASN A 344 -8.90 15.99 -15.60
CA ASN A 344 -9.60 14.86 -16.25
C ASN A 344 -10.44 14.01 -15.29
N CYS A 345 -10.34 14.22 -13.98
CA CYS A 345 -10.95 13.36 -12.96
C CYS A 345 -11.74 14.19 -11.95
N LYS A 346 -12.75 13.59 -11.32
CA LYS A 346 -13.45 14.23 -10.18
C LYS A 346 -12.56 14.33 -8.93
N THR A 347 -11.53 13.50 -8.88
CA THR A 347 -10.66 13.33 -7.72
C THR A 347 -9.90 14.60 -7.41
N LYS A 348 -10.05 15.08 -6.18
CA LYS A 348 -9.22 16.16 -5.65
C LYS A 348 -7.98 15.58 -4.98
N MET A 349 -6.82 15.81 -5.57
CA MET A 349 -5.54 15.44 -4.97
C MET A 349 -5.02 16.58 -4.09
N LEU A 350 -4.55 16.22 -2.90
CA LEU A 350 -4.01 17.13 -1.90
C LEU A 350 -2.70 16.54 -1.37
N ASP A 351 -1.65 17.37 -1.35
CA ASP A 351 -0.41 17.04 -0.66
C ASP A 351 -0.61 17.30 0.84
N ASP A 352 -0.70 16.23 1.63
CA ASP A 352 -1.02 16.30 3.07
C ASP A 352 -0.44 15.09 3.81
N ASP A 353 0.75 15.30 4.35
CA ASP A 353 1.52 14.36 5.16
C ASP A 353 1.16 14.50 6.66
N ASP A 354 -0.06 14.14 7.08
CA ASP A 354 -0.52 14.29 8.48
C ASP A 354 0.13 13.33 9.48
N GLU A 355 1.44 13.47 9.71
CA GLU A 355 2.23 12.69 10.67
C GLU A 355 2.20 13.28 12.07
N THR A 356 1.08 13.89 12.44
CA THR A 356 0.80 14.17 13.86
C THR A 356 0.31 12.90 14.52
N TYR A 357 0.76 12.69 15.76
CA TYR A 357 0.49 11.56 16.62
C TYR A 357 1.09 10.25 16.09
N LEU A 358 2.33 10.29 15.57
CA LEU A 358 3.04 9.11 15.05
C LEU A 358 3.10 7.94 16.03
N HIS A 359 3.09 8.21 17.34
CA HIS A 359 3.09 7.17 18.38
C HIS A 359 1.71 6.97 19.03
N ASP A 360 0.69 7.60 18.47
CA ASP A 360 -0.69 7.73 18.94
C ASP A 360 -0.78 8.42 20.31
N GLY A 361 -0.20 7.82 21.36
CA GLY A 361 -0.10 8.37 22.71
C GLY A 361 -1.45 8.61 23.42
N GLN A 362 -2.57 8.46 22.72
CA GLN A 362 -3.91 8.69 23.21
C GLN A 362 -4.52 7.39 23.77
N PRO A 363 -5.30 7.47 24.87
CA PRO A 363 -6.08 6.33 25.34
C PRO A 363 -7.12 5.93 24.27
N MET A 364 -7.52 4.67 24.24
CA MET A 364 -8.75 4.26 23.53
C MET A 364 -9.95 4.78 24.31
N ASP A 365 -11.00 5.26 23.63
CA ASP A 365 -12.23 5.64 24.33
C ASP A 365 -12.76 4.45 25.15
N THR A 366 -13.48 4.75 26.24
CA THR A 366 -14.19 3.70 27.01
C THR A 366 -15.68 4.00 27.08
N PRO A 367 -16.43 3.98 25.96
CA PRO A 367 -17.86 4.22 25.99
C PRO A 367 -18.54 3.04 26.69
N THR A 368 -19.47 3.34 27.58
CA THR A 368 -20.26 2.32 28.28
C THR A 368 -21.32 1.68 27.38
N HIS A 369 -21.51 2.21 26.17
CA HIS A 369 -22.43 1.74 25.13
C HIS A 369 -21.84 1.98 23.73
N PRO A 370 -22.29 1.23 22.70
CA PRO A 370 -21.91 1.50 21.32
C PRO A 370 -22.23 2.95 20.92
N MET A 371 -21.34 3.59 20.17
CA MET A 371 -21.50 4.97 19.67
C MET A 371 -22.36 4.99 18.40
N CYS A 372 -22.21 3.92 17.63
CA CYS A 372 -23.06 3.44 16.56
C CYS A 372 -23.55 2.04 16.97
#